data_AF-A0A965PXI3-F1
#
_entry.id   AF-A0A965PXI3-F1
#
_cell.length_a   1.000
_cell.length_b   1.000
_cell.length_c   1.000
_cell.angle_alpha   90.00
_cell.angle_beta   90.00
_cell.angle_gamma   90.00
#
_symmetry.space_group_name_H-M   'P 1'
#
loop_
_entity.id
_entity.type
_entity.pdbx_description
1 polymer ?
#
loop_
_entity_poly.entity_id
_entity_poly.type
_entity_poly.pdbx_seq_one_letter_code
_entity_poly.pdbx_strand_id
1 'polypeptide(L)'
;MSGSTARTVLDTAFGDGLRLTASAEVRVASDPWLHYVAVVPPGWCSRSGPQALSSIAPFTLETPGDVQRCEFDAASIRLTVCAGSAADLLNTLELQADAVWWVHEADADDAEAAIKALARMCVLGASIQTTAAWAALPGWQAAGFAPSNEPLRFTYTPPWRLRRTRHTQREVMAAPARCAVIGAGISGAAMADAMARRGWAVTVFDTHPQPAQGGSGVPAALVAPLPSADDNPATRLTRHGLRWMRQTLQALSASGRLRPGLDWESSGVTRVLETGERHWQPDGLWLRPAALVRAWLAHQHIGLRGGCPVARIQRHGALWHVEDANGRLLAQAELVLLANGLECRELLSTLDVEARAASAVAMLHAAYGTVSIGRADDVANRPAAPVNGAGSLIPNLPGQTADQPAQWLLAADFSAQPLPVAQAHAANMQRLQTLAPGMHAEPSAHWQGQRCVSHDRMPLVGPLLAAPDATLWLCTGMGARGMAWAGVCAELLASRIGSEPWPMARDLARCVDSQRRRAFIRNSA
;
A
#
# COMPACT_ATOMS: atom_id res chain seq x y z
N MET A 1 9.55 -30.88 -5.49
CA MET A 1 10.60 -29.85 -5.32
C MET A 1 11.62 -30.29 -4.26
N SER A 2 11.98 -31.58 -4.19
CA SER A 2 12.99 -32.04 -3.22
C SER A 2 14.37 -31.68 -3.75
N GLY A 3 14.98 -30.63 -3.19
CA GLY A 3 16.41 -30.31 -3.41
C GLY A 3 16.74 -28.95 -4.03
N SER A 4 15.74 -28.12 -4.39
CA SER A 4 15.97 -26.75 -4.89
C SER A 4 15.43 -25.74 -3.88
N THR A 5 16.29 -24.86 -3.38
CA THR A 5 15.89 -23.79 -2.46
C THR A 5 15.27 -22.62 -3.22
N ALA A 6 14.02 -22.25 -2.90
CA ALA A 6 13.32 -21.15 -3.55
C ALA A 6 13.09 -19.97 -2.60
N ARG A 7 13.27 -18.73 -3.11
CA ARG A 7 12.89 -17.51 -2.39
C ARG A 7 11.49 -17.05 -2.83
N THR A 8 11.20 -17.11 -4.12
CA THR A 8 9.91 -16.74 -4.70
C THR A 8 9.30 -17.92 -5.45
N VAL A 9 8.10 -18.32 -5.05
CA VAL A 9 7.32 -19.38 -5.69
C VAL A 9 6.07 -18.77 -6.33
N LEU A 10 5.81 -19.12 -7.59
CA LEU A 10 4.56 -18.81 -8.28
C LEU A 10 3.72 -20.08 -8.40
N ASP A 11 2.49 -20.04 -7.91
CA ASP A 11 1.51 -21.10 -8.04
C ASP A 11 0.32 -20.59 -8.86
N THR A 12 0.18 -21.09 -10.08
CA THR A 12 -0.84 -20.60 -11.02
C THR A 12 -2.23 -21.18 -10.77
N ALA A 13 -2.40 -22.07 -9.78
CA ALA A 13 -3.70 -22.66 -9.48
C ALA A 13 -3.78 -23.11 -8.01
N PHE A 14 -3.80 -22.16 -7.08
CA PHE A 14 -3.56 -22.38 -5.64
C PHE A 14 -4.25 -23.61 -5.01
N GLY A 15 -5.49 -23.89 -5.42
CA GLY A 15 -6.25 -25.07 -4.95
C GLY A 15 -6.48 -25.04 -3.44
N ASP A 16 -6.15 -26.15 -2.77
CA ASP A 16 -6.20 -26.34 -1.32
C ASP A 16 -4.96 -25.81 -0.58
N GLY A 17 -3.99 -25.27 -1.33
CA GLY A 17 -2.69 -24.76 -0.90
C GLY A 17 -1.78 -25.76 -0.18
N LEU A 18 -1.92 -27.07 -0.40
CA LEU A 18 -0.91 -28.06 0.05
C LEU A 18 0.50 -27.73 -0.46
N ARG A 19 0.60 -27.12 -1.65
CA ARG A 19 1.88 -26.71 -2.25
C ARG A 19 2.55 -25.54 -1.53
N LEU A 20 1.78 -24.72 -0.82
CA LEU A 20 2.33 -23.68 0.05
C LEU A 20 3.14 -24.31 1.18
N THR A 21 2.55 -25.30 1.86
CA THR A 21 3.19 -26.04 2.95
C THR A 21 4.47 -26.74 2.46
N ALA A 22 4.39 -27.44 1.33
CA ALA A 22 5.56 -28.11 0.75
C ALA A 22 6.67 -27.13 0.34
N SER A 23 6.32 -25.92 -0.10
CA SER A 23 7.30 -24.90 -0.49
C SER A 23 7.98 -24.26 0.72
N ALA A 24 7.29 -24.17 1.85
CA ALA A 24 7.84 -23.62 3.09
C ALA A 24 9.00 -24.47 3.65
N GLU A 25 8.94 -25.80 3.45
CA GLU A 25 9.97 -26.74 3.92
C GLU A 25 11.30 -26.64 3.16
N VAL A 26 11.28 -26.10 1.93
CA VAL A 26 12.44 -26.05 1.03
C VAL A 26 12.91 -24.62 0.75
N ARG A 27 12.59 -23.65 1.61
CA ARG A 27 13.01 -22.25 1.42
C ARG A 27 14.53 -22.08 1.51
N VAL A 28 15.05 -21.01 0.90
CA VAL A 28 16.45 -20.59 1.04
C VAL A 28 16.72 -20.21 2.50
N ALA A 29 17.64 -20.91 3.18
CA ALA A 29 17.92 -20.69 4.60
C ALA A 29 18.48 -19.29 4.92
N SER A 30 19.17 -18.65 3.97
CA SER A 30 19.70 -17.29 4.13
C SER A 30 18.66 -16.19 3.89
N ASP A 31 17.49 -16.51 3.32
CA ASP A 31 16.42 -15.54 3.18
C ASP A 31 15.46 -15.67 4.36
N PRO A 32 15.18 -14.58 5.09
CA PRO A 32 14.20 -14.64 6.17
C PRO A 32 12.79 -14.96 5.68
N TRP A 33 12.42 -14.73 4.42
CA TRP A 33 11.05 -14.86 3.95
C TRP A 33 10.90 -15.72 2.68
N LEU A 34 9.92 -16.63 2.69
CA LEU A 34 9.39 -17.22 1.46
C LEU A 34 8.31 -16.31 0.89
N HIS A 35 8.51 -15.84 -0.35
CA HIS A 35 7.49 -15.13 -1.11
C HIS A 35 6.67 -16.12 -1.94
N TYR A 36 5.43 -16.35 -1.57
CA TYR A 36 4.53 -17.24 -2.31
C TYR A 36 3.49 -16.43 -3.04
N VAL A 37 3.38 -16.57 -4.36
CA VAL A 37 2.39 -15.89 -5.19
C VAL A 37 1.40 -16.93 -5.70
N ALA A 38 0.13 -16.76 -5.36
CA ALA A 38 -0.93 -17.72 -5.61
C ALA A 38 -2.00 -17.12 -6.52
N VAL A 39 -2.33 -17.80 -7.61
CA VAL A 39 -3.44 -17.43 -8.49
C VAL A 39 -4.70 -18.20 -8.08
N VAL A 40 -5.81 -17.47 -7.97
CA VAL A 40 -7.13 -17.97 -7.60
C VAL A 40 -8.20 -17.44 -8.57
N PRO A 41 -9.34 -18.12 -8.74
CA PRO A 41 -10.44 -17.57 -9.53
C PRO A 41 -11.04 -16.32 -8.86
N PRO A 42 -11.66 -15.40 -9.62
CA PRO A 42 -12.48 -14.33 -9.06
C PRO A 42 -13.59 -14.87 -8.16
N GLY A 43 -13.92 -14.14 -7.10
CA GLY A 43 -14.86 -14.57 -6.04
C GLY A 43 -14.23 -15.50 -4.99
N TRP A 44 -12.96 -15.85 -5.12
CA TRP A 44 -12.28 -16.67 -4.11
C TRP A 44 -12.22 -15.95 -2.76
N CYS A 45 -12.56 -16.69 -1.70
CA CYS A 45 -12.60 -16.22 -0.33
C CYS A 45 -11.52 -16.91 0.50
N SER A 46 -10.81 -16.15 1.34
CA SER A 46 -9.74 -16.72 2.18
C SER A 46 -10.23 -17.75 3.20
N ARG A 47 -11.53 -17.77 3.53
CA ARG A 47 -12.15 -18.82 4.36
C ARG A 47 -12.13 -20.21 3.71
N SER A 48 -12.13 -20.25 2.38
CA SER A 48 -12.09 -21.48 1.59
C SER A 48 -10.65 -21.92 1.29
N GLY A 49 -9.66 -21.13 1.71
CA GLY A 49 -8.25 -21.38 1.47
C GLY A 49 -7.59 -22.25 2.55
N PRO A 50 -6.26 -22.42 2.49
CA PRO A 50 -5.51 -23.24 3.44
C PRO A 50 -5.71 -22.80 4.89
N GLN A 51 -5.56 -23.74 5.83
CA GLN A 51 -5.69 -23.47 7.27
C GLN A 51 -4.80 -22.31 7.76
N ALA A 52 -3.64 -22.09 7.15
CA ALA A 52 -2.78 -20.94 7.46
C ALA A 52 -3.53 -19.59 7.38
N LEU A 53 -4.46 -19.44 6.45
CA LEU A 53 -5.28 -18.24 6.28
C LEU A 53 -6.37 -18.06 7.34
N SER A 54 -6.67 -19.08 8.16
CA SER A 54 -7.68 -18.96 9.22
C SER A 54 -7.30 -17.95 10.30
N SER A 55 -6.01 -17.62 10.42
CA SER A 55 -5.46 -16.68 11.40
C SER A 55 -5.55 -15.20 11.00
N ILE A 56 -5.94 -14.91 9.75
CA ILE A 56 -6.04 -13.54 9.22
C ILE A 56 -7.50 -13.14 9.00
N ALA A 57 -7.71 -11.84 8.85
CA ALA A 57 -9.00 -11.28 8.42
C ALA A 57 -9.54 -12.03 7.20
N PRO A 58 -10.80 -12.49 7.21
CA PRO A 58 -11.41 -13.01 6.00
C PRO A 58 -11.49 -11.89 4.95
N PHE A 59 -11.15 -12.21 3.70
CA PHE A 59 -11.27 -11.31 2.56
C PHE A 59 -11.71 -12.09 1.32
N THR A 60 -12.33 -11.38 0.39
CA THR A 60 -12.71 -11.90 -0.92
C THR A 60 -12.05 -11.08 -2.02
N LEU A 61 -11.64 -11.75 -3.08
CA LEU A 61 -11.09 -11.13 -4.29
C LEU A 61 -12.12 -11.24 -5.42
N GLU A 62 -13.00 -10.24 -5.51
CA GLU A 62 -14.17 -10.27 -6.39
C GLU A 62 -13.82 -10.04 -7.86
N THR A 63 -12.81 -9.21 -8.13
CA THR A 63 -12.52 -8.70 -9.48
C THR A 63 -11.21 -9.28 -10.02
N PRO A 64 -11.12 -9.66 -11.30
CA PRO A 64 -9.84 -9.97 -11.93
C PRO A 64 -8.80 -8.85 -11.72
N GLY A 65 -7.57 -9.24 -11.39
CA GLY A 65 -6.50 -8.32 -11.06
C GLY A 65 -6.52 -7.79 -9.62
N ASP A 66 -7.52 -8.17 -8.80
CA ASP A 66 -7.45 -7.96 -7.37
C ASP A 66 -6.30 -8.77 -6.77
N VAL A 67 -5.49 -8.10 -5.96
CA VAL A 67 -4.39 -8.72 -5.22
C VAL A 67 -4.63 -8.51 -3.74
N GLN A 68 -4.21 -9.47 -2.92
CA GLN A 68 -4.10 -9.34 -1.47
C GLN A 68 -2.81 -9.98 -1.00
N ARG A 69 -2.05 -9.24 -0.20
CA ARG A 69 -0.85 -9.76 0.47
C ARG A 69 -1.15 -10.03 1.93
N CYS A 70 -0.67 -11.18 2.40
CA CYS A 70 -0.74 -11.63 3.78
C CYS A 70 0.63 -12.05 4.27
N GLU A 71 0.90 -11.83 5.55
CA GLU A 71 2.16 -12.21 6.19
C GLU A 71 1.89 -13.17 7.35
N PHE A 72 2.74 -14.17 7.46
CA PHE A 72 2.70 -15.18 8.51
C PHE A 72 4.08 -15.25 9.18
N ASP A 73 4.30 -14.42 10.19
CA ASP A 73 5.62 -14.26 10.85
C ASP A 73 6.20 -15.58 11.37
N ALA A 74 5.38 -16.39 12.04
CA ALA A 74 5.82 -17.67 12.62
C ALA A 74 6.33 -18.67 11.56
N ALA A 75 5.77 -18.62 10.35
CA ALA A 75 6.21 -19.44 9.23
C ALA A 75 7.20 -18.71 8.32
N SER A 76 7.41 -17.40 8.53
CA SER A 76 8.17 -16.50 7.66
C SER A 76 7.74 -16.61 6.18
N ILE A 77 6.43 -16.53 5.96
CA ILE A 77 5.79 -16.60 4.63
C ILE A 77 5.08 -15.29 4.32
N ARG A 78 5.37 -14.72 3.15
CA ARG A 78 4.61 -13.62 2.56
C ARG A 78 3.82 -14.16 1.37
N LEU A 79 2.54 -14.39 1.58
CA LEU A 79 1.61 -14.90 0.58
C LEU A 79 0.96 -13.74 -0.17
N THR A 80 1.01 -13.75 -1.50
CA THR A 80 0.33 -12.79 -2.37
C THR A 80 -0.69 -13.55 -3.21
N VAL A 81 -1.98 -13.38 -2.88
CA VAL A 81 -3.10 -14.03 -3.58
C VAL A 81 -3.63 -13.08 -4.65
N CYS A 82 -3.76 -13.57 -5.87
CA CYS A 82 -4.12 -12.81 -7.06
C CYS A 82 -5.35 -13.43 -7.73
N ALA A 83 -6.44 -12.68 -7.87
CA ALA A 83 -7.65 -13.17 -8.54
C ALA A 83 -7.59 -12.97 -10.05
N GLY A 84 -7.90 -14.01 -10.82
CA GLY A 84 -7.95 -13.97 -12.27
C GLY A 84 -7.54 -15.31 -12.90
N SER A 85 -7.48 -15.34 -14.23
CA SER A 85 -6.87 -16.46 -14.94
C SER A 85 -5.34 -16.37 -14.85
N ALA A 86 -4.65 -17.51 -14.94
CA ALA A 86 -3.19 -17.53 -15.01
C ALA A 86 -2.69 -16.68 -16.20
N ALA A 87 -3.30 -16.81 -17.39
CA ALA A 87 -2.91 -16.10 -18.59
C ALA A 87 -2.99 -14.56 -18.42
N ASP A 88 -4.07 -14.05 -17.85
CA ASP A 88 -4.25 -12.61 -17.61
C ASP A 88 -3.25 -12.09 -16.58
N LEU A 89 -3.02 -12.86 -15.52
CA LEU A 89 -2.19 -12.43 -14.41
C LEU A 89 -0.69 -12.42 -14.74
N LEU A 90 -0.20 -13.27 -15.64
CA LEU A 90 1.22 -13.25 -16.05
C LEU A 90 1.60 -11.97 -16.81
N ASN A 91 0.61 -11.23 -17.32
CA ASN A 91 0.82 -9.93 -17.97
C ASN A 91 0.72 -8.76 -17.00
N THR A 92 0.06 -8.95 -15.86
CA THR A 92 -0.21 -7.89 -14.89
C THR A 92 0.62 -8.02 -13.62
N LEU A 93 1.14 -9.18 -13.28
CA LEU A 93 2.00 -9.36 -12.11
C LEU A 93 3.44 -8.90 -12.39
N GLU A 94 4.12 -8.50 -11.32
CA GLU A 94 5.55 -8.19 -11.33
C GLU A 94 6.22 -9.00 -10.21
N LEU A 95 7.02 -9.99 -10.59
CA LEU A 95 7.82 -10.82 -9.71
C LEU A 95 8.95 -11.52 -10.48
N GLN A 96 9.84 -12.14 -9.72
CA GLN A 96 10.93 -12.97 -10.22
C GLN A 96 10.92 -14.32 -9.49
N ALA A 97 10.27 -15.32 -10.09
CA ALA A 97 10.09 -16.66 -9.55
C ALA A 97 11.35 -17.51 -9.70
N ASP A 98 11.73 -18.17 -8.60
CA ASP A 98 12.69 -19.27 -8.55
C ASP A 98 12.04 -20.61 -8.88
N ALA A 99 10.76 -20.74 -8.54
CA ALA A 99 10.01 -21.95 -8.73
C ALA A 99 8.57 -21.63 -9.16
N VAL A 100 8.05 -22.44 -10.07
CA VAL A 100 6.70 -22.28 -10.62
C VAL A 100 5.96 -23.60 -10.58
N TRP A 101 4.78 -23.58 -10.01
CA TRP A 101 3.75 -24.61 -10.17
C TRP A 101 2.79 -24.16 -11.26
N TRP A 102 2.94 -24.71 -12.46
CA TRP A 102 2.14 -24.42 -13.63
C TRP A 102 1.09 -25.52 -13.83
N VAL A 103 0.02 -25.49 -13.04
CA VAL A 103 -0.88 -26.65 -12.88
C VAL A 103 -2.36 -26.35 -13.13
N HIS A 104 -2.66 -25.35 -13.96
CA HIS A 104 -4.03 -25.07 -14.41
C HIS A 104 -4.38 -25.86 -15.68
N GLU A 105 -5.68 -25.87 -16.03
CA GLU A 105 -6.16 -26.47 -17.27
C GLU A 105 -5.42 -25.90 -18.48
N ALA A 106 -5.00 -26.78 -19.39
CA ALA A 106 -4.27 -26.38 -20.58
C ALA A 106 -5.23 -25.75 -21.59
N ASP A 107 -4.88 -24.56 -22.05
CA ASP A 107 -5.51 -23.91 -23.19
C ASP A 107 -4.51 -23.90 -24.34
N ALA A 108 -4.81 -24.67 -25.39
CA ALA A 108 -3.92 -24.85 -26.52
C ALA A 108 -3.84 -23.61 -27.41
N ASP A 109 -4.89 -22.79 -27.45
CA ASP A 109 -5.01 -21.69 -28.41
C ASP A 109 -4.02 -20.56 -28.10
N ASP A 110 -3.66 -20.37 -26.82
CA ASP A 110 -2.75 -19.30 -26.35
C ASP A 110 -1.49 -19.83 -25.60
N ALA A 111 -1.20 -21.12 -25.71
CA ALA A 111 -0.13 -21.78 -24.95
C ALA A 111 1.25 -21.11 -25.11
N GLU A 112 1.63 -20.75 -26.34
CA GLU A 112 2.94 -20.14 -26.61
C GLU A 112 3.05 -18.73 -25.98
N ALA A 113 1.97 -17.95 -26.02
CA ALA A 113 1.92 -16.63 -25.39
C ALA A 113 2.03 -16.74 -23.86
N ALA A 114 1.33 -17.71 -23.26
CA ALA A 114 1.38 -17.98 -21.83
C ALA A 114 2.80 -18.42 -21.39
N ILE A 115 3.43 -19.35 -22.11
CA ILE A 115 4.81 -19.80 -21.85
C ILE A 115 5.80 -18.63 -21.99
N LYS A 116 5.65 -17.78 -23.02
CA LYS A 116 6.48 -16.57 -23.18
C LYS A 116 6.26 -15.57 -22.04
N ALA A 117 5.02 -15.40 -21.59
CA ALA A 117 4.71 -14.53 -20.46
C ALA A 117 5.37 -15.06 -19.17
N LEU A 118 5.28 -16.37 -18.94
CA LEU A 118 5.93 -17.05 -17.83
C LEU A 118 7.45 -16.87 -17.82
N ALA A 119 8.09 -16.97 -18.99
CA ALA A 119 9.54 -16.76 -19.13
C ALA A 119 10.00 -15.36 -18.65
N ARG A 120 9.14 -14.33 -18.74
CA ARG A 120 9.49 -12.97 -18.26
C ARG A 120 9.52 -12.88 -16.73
N MET A 121 8.89 -13.82 -16.04
CA MET A 121 8.76 -13.84 -14.59
C MET A 121 9.75 -14.80 -13.94
N CYS A 122 10.54 -15.55 -14.72
CA CYS A 122 11.48 -16.53 -14.20
C CYS A 122 12.89 -15.94 -14.08
N VAL A 123 13.58 -16.26 -12.99
CA VAL A 123 15.04 -16.04 -12.90
C VAL A 123 15.79 -17.14 -13.64
N LEU A 124 17.06 -16.91 -14.02
CA LEU A 124 17.91 -17.96 -14.58
C LEU A 124 17.98 -19.14 -13.61
N GLY A 125 17.79 -20.35 -14.13
CA GLY A 125 17.75 -21.58 -13.33
C GLY A 125 16.41 -21.82 -12.62
N ALA A 126 15.39 -20.97 -12.82
CA ALA A 126 14.07 -21.21 -12.23
C ALA A 126 13.51 -22.57 -12.65
N SER A 127 12.90 -23.27 -11.70
CA SER A 127 12.30 -24.58 -11.91
C SER A 127 10.80 -24.47 -12.17
N ILE A 128 10.29 -25.23 -13.12
CA ILE A 128 8.88 -25.22 -13.50
C ILE A 128 8.39 -26.65 -13.41
N GLN A 129 7.41 -26.90 -12.55
CA GLN A 129 6.63 -28.12 -12.54
C GLN A 129 5.33 -27.87 -13.30
N THR A 130 5.00 -28.75 -14.23
CA THR A 130 3.78 -28.62 -15.04
C THR A 130 3.00 -29.93 -15.12
N THR A 131 1.87 -29.93 -15.84
CA THR A 131 1.06 -31.13 -16.11
C THR A 131 1.49 -31.82 -17.40
N ALA A 132 1.07 -33.07 -17.61
CA ALA A 132 1.32 -33.80 -18.85
C ALA A 132 0.77 -33.09 -20.08
N ALA A 133 -0.41 -32.47 -19.96
CA ALA A 133 -1.03 -31.69 -21.03
C ALA A 133 -0.13 -30.52 -21.47
N TRP A 134 0.36 -29.73 -20.51
CA TRP A 134 1.26 -28.60 -20.80
C TRP A 134 2.64 -29.01 -21.28
N ALA A 135 3.21 -30.09 -20.72
CA ALA A 135 4.53 -30.59 -21.13
C ALA A 135 4.58 -31.05 -22.59
N ALA A 136 3.43 -31.47 -23.15
CA ALA A 136 3.31 -31.88 -24.55
C ALA A 136 3.17 -30.70 -25.53
N LEU A 137 2.87 -29.49 -25.04
CA LEU A 137 2.68 -28.32 -25.90
C LEU A 137 4.01 -27.77 -26.41
N PRO A 138 4.06 -27.23 -27.64
CA PRO A 138 5.25 -26.59 -28.16
C PRO A 138 5.54 -25.25 -27.46
N GLY A 139 6.71 -24.67 -27.72
CA GLY A 139 7.05 -23.31 -27.29
C GLY A 139 7.95 -23.21 -26.05
N TRP A 140 8.09 -24.26 -25.24
CA TRP A 140 8.99 -24.28 -24.06
C TRP A 140 10.43 -23.92 -24.42
N GLN A 141 11.03 -24.65 -25.37
CA GLN A 141 12.41 -24.42 -25.79
C GLN A 141 12.58 -23.04 -26.43
N ALA A 142 11.62 -22.61 -27.26
CA ALA A 142 11.63 -21.29 -27.90
C ALA A 142 11.51 -20.14 -26.89
N ALA A 143 10.89 -20.38 -25.73
CA ALA A 143 10.81 -19.43 -24.62
C ALA A 143 12.01 -19.50 -23.67
N GLY A 144 12.92 -20.47 -23.85
CA GLY A 144 14.15 -20.62 -23.07
C GLY A 144 14.08 -21.65 -21.95
N PHE A 145 13.09 -22.54 -21.97
CA PHE A 145 12.94 -23.61 -21.01
C PHE A 145 13.52 -24.93 -21.57
N ALA A 146 14.44 -25.53 -20.83
CA ALA A 146 14.99 -26.85 -21.14
C ALA A 146 14.31 -27.92 -20.26
N PRO A 147 13.97 -29.11 -20.80
CA PRO A 147 13.48 -30.21 -19.98
C PRO A 147 14.53 -30.61 -18.95
N SER A 148 14.08 -30.98 -17.74
CA SER A 148 14.95 -31.54 -16.71
C SER A 148 14.98 -33.07 -16.77
N ASN A 149 15.81 -33.70 -15.94
CA ASN A 149 15.80 -35.17 -15.79
C ASN A 149 14.55 -35.69 -15.06
N GLU A 150 13.84 -34.84 -14.33
CA GLU A 150 12.57 -35.19 -13.70
C GLU A 150 11.40 -35.05 -14.68
N PRO A 151 10.42 -35.98 -14.69
CA PRO A 151 9.24 -35.88 -15.54
C PRO A 151 8.45 -34.60 -15.29
N LEU A 152 7.91 -34.03 -16.38
CA LEU A 152 7.04 -32.85 -16.34
C LEU A 152 7.69 -31.61 -15.70
N ARG A 153 9.02 -31.54 -15.74
CA ARG A 153 9.78 -30.40 -15.26
C ARG A 153 10.62 -29.75 -16.34
N PHE A 154 10.68 -28.43 -16.25
CA PHE A 154 11.56 -27.60 -17.05
C PHE A 154 12.41 -26.69 -16.18
N THR A 155 13.54 -26.25 -16.72
CA THR A 155 14.43 -25.27 -16.11
C THR A 155 14.57 -24.08 -17.06
N TYR A 156 14.48 -22.84 -16.54
CA TYR A 156 14.68 -21.64 -17.34
C TYR A 156 16.16 -21.38 -17.59
N THR A 157 16.64 -21.81 -18.77
CA THR A 157 18.04 -21.70 -19.21
C THR A 157 18.07 -21.27 -20.69
N PRO A 158 17.67 -20.02 -21.00
CA PRO A 158 17.69 -19.54 -22.37
C PRO A 158 19.13 -19.55 -22.93
N PRO A 159 19.36 -20.07 -24.15
CA PRO A 159 20.68 -20.11 -24.76
C PRO A 159 21.19 -18.73 -25.22
N TRP A 160 20.30 -17.72 -25.24
CA TRP A 160 20.65 -16.33 -25.57
C TRP A 160 20.92 -15.50 -24.32
N ARG A 161 21.72 -14.44 -24.48
CA ARG A 161 21.97 -13.48 -23.40
C ARG A 161 20.73 -12.64 -23.12
N LEU A 162 20.25 -12.67 -21.89
CA LEU A 162 19.11 -11.86 -21.47
C LEU A 162 19.50 -10.37 -21.35
N ARG A 163 18.56 -9.49 -21.70
CA ARG A 163 18.74 -8.03 -21.55
C ARG A 163 19.02 -7.70 -20.08
N ARG A 164 20.02 -6.83 -19.82
CA ARG A 164 20.44 -6.40 -18.47
C ARG A 164 19.28 -5.92 -17.58
N THR A 165 18.24 -5.32 -18.16
CA THR A 165 17.05 -4.86 -17.43
C THR A 165 16.22 -5.98 -16.79
N ARG A 166 16.39 -7.25 -17.22
CA ARG A 166 15.69 -8.41 -16.63
C ARG A 166 16.42 -9.03 -15.42
N HIS A 167 17.74 -8.83 -15.29
CA HIS A 167 18.56 -9.47 -14.25
C HIS A 167 19.00 -8.53 -13.14
N THR A 168 19.23 -7.27 -13.46
CA THR A 168 19.85 -6.31 -12.52
C THR A 168 18.97 -6.04 -11.29
N GLN A 169 17.65 -6.21 -11.35
CA GLN A 169 16.80 -5.96 -10.16
C GLN A 169 17.10 -6.90 -9.00
N ARG A 170 17.46 -8.17 -9.22
CA ARG A 170 17.78 -9.09 -8.11
C ARG A 170 19.21 -8.95 -7.62
N GLU A 171 20.14 -8.66 -8.52
CA GLU A 171 21.56 -8.47 -8.18
C GLU A 171 21.80 -7.14 -7.45
N VAL A 172 20.89 -6.16 -7.62
CA VAL A 172 20.92 -4.84 -6.97
C VAL A 172 19.98 -4.81 -5.75
N MET A 173 19.71 -5.96 -5.12
CA MET A 173 19.07 -5.95 -3.81
C MET A 173 19.91 -5.12 -2.83
N ALA A 174 19.37 -4.01 -2.38
CA ALA A 174 19.97 -3.31 -1.26
C ALA A 174 19.81 -4.18 -0.02
N ALA A 175 20.91 -4.79 0.45
CA ALA A 175 20.91 -5.47 1.73
C ALA A 175 20.42 -4.49 2.80
N PRO A 176 19.58 -4.93 3.76
CA PRO A 176 19.06 -4.04 4.78
C PRO A 176 20.20 -3.33 5.51
N ALA A 177 20.15 -2.00 5.49
CA ALA A 177 21.15 -1.12 6.09
C ALA A 177 20.42 0.01 6.83
N ARG A 178 20.92 1.26 6.73
CA ARG A 178 20.27 2.42 7.33
C ARG A 178 19.33 3.08 6.32
N CYS A 179 18.13 3.40 6.80
CA CYS A 179 17.10 4.10 6.06
C CYS A 179 16.70 5.37 6.81
N ALA A 180 16.75 6.52 6.15
CA ALA A 180 16.22 7.77 6.68
C ALA A 180 14.84 8.04 6.06
N VAL A 181 13.81 8.15 6.90
CA VAL A 181 12.46 8.54 6.49
C VAL A 181 12.21 9.98 6.91
N ILE A 182 11.85 10.84 5.97
CA ILE A 182 11.56 12.25 6.22
C ILE A 182 10.05 12.45 6.26
N GLY A 183 9.51 12.76 7.45
CA GLY A 183 8.09 12.89 7.77
C GLY A 183 7.57 11.71 8.61
N ALA A 184 6.95 11.99 9.76
CA ALA A 184 6.34 11.04 10.69
C ALA A 184 4.80 11.11 10.66
N GLY A 185 4.23 11.35 9.47
CA GLY A 185 2.80 11.18 9.19
C GLY A 185 2.44 9.75 8.79
N ILE A 186 1.21 9.54 8.32
CA ILE A 186 0.68 8.20 7.94
C ILE A 186 1.56 7.49 6.89
N SER A 187 2.03 8.20 5.86
CA SER A 187 2.89 7.64 4.82
C SER A 187 4.28 7.29 5.33
N GLY A 188 4.87 8.16 6.16
CA GLY A 188 6.21 7.96 6.72
C GLY A 188 6.25 6.80 7.70
N ALA A 189 5.27 6.71 8.60
CA ALA A 189 5.13 5.59 9.53
C ALA A 189 4.88 4.26 8.80
N ALA A 190 4.03 4.25 7.76
CA ALA A 190 3.80 3.05 6.95
C ALA A 190 5.09 2.58 6.23
N MET A 191 5.87 3.50 5.65
CA MET A 191 7.16 3.16 5.04
C MET A 191 8.16 2.67 6.08
N ALA A 192 8.24 3.33 7.24
CA ALA A 192 9.14 2.92 8.31
C ALA A 192 8.85 1.50 8.79
N ASP A 193 7.57 1.15 9.04
CA ASP A 193 7.14 -0.20 9.38
C ASP A 193 7.47 -1.21 8.27
N ALA A 194 7.10 -0.92 7.02
CA ALA A 194 7.35 -1.81 5.88
C ALA A 194 8.85 -2.12 5.67
N MET A 195 9.72 -1.13 5.88
CA MET A 195 11.18 -1.31 5.78
C MET A 195 11.75 -2.02 7.01
N ALA A 196 11.29 -1.67 8.21
CA ALA A 196 11.75 -2.27 9.46
C ALA A 196 11.42 -3.77 9.55
N ARG A 197 10.24 -4.19 9.06
CA ARG A 197 9.84 -5.60 8.90
C ARG A 197 10.74 -6.39 7.92
N ARG A 198 11.46 -5.68 7.05
CA ARG A 198 12.47 -6.22 6.12
C ARG A 198 13.89 -6.08 6.65
N GLY A 199 14.05 -5.75 7.93
CA GLY A 199 15.35 -5.71 8.61
C GLY A 199 16.11 -4.39 8.50
N TRP A 200 15.52 -3.34 7.91
CA TRP A 200 16.18 -2.03 7.81
C TRP A 200 16.22 -1.33 9.16
N ALA A 201 17.35 -0.67 9.47
CA ALA A 201 17.48 0.25 10.58
C ALA A 201 16.94 1.62 10.17
N VAL A 202 15.73 1.96 10.60
CA VAL A 202 15.01 3.14 10.15
C VAL A 202 15.13 4.28 11.17
N THR A 203 15.55 5.46 10.72
CA THR A 203 15.42 6.70 11.48
C THR A 203 14.38 7.60 10.82
N VAL A 204 13.32 7.93 11.54
CA VAL A 204 12.24 8.81 11.08
C VAL A 204 12.48 10.21 11.64
N PHE A 205 12.50 11.21 10.77
CA PHE A 205 12.67 12.63 11.12
C PHE A 205 11.35 13.37 10.93
N ASP A 206 10.99 14.25 11.86
CA ASP A 206 9.85 15.16 11.69
C ASP A 206 10.17 16.53 12.31
N THR A 207 9.64 17.58 11.70
CA THR A 207 9.75 18.95 12.23
C THR A 207 8.96 19.10 13.53
N HIS A 208 7.87 18.35 13.68
CA HIS A 208 7.05 18.35 14.87
C HIS A 208 7.65 17.44 15.97
N PRO A 209 7.52 17.81 17.26
CA PRO A 209 8.06 17.01 18.37
C PRO A 209 7.45 15.60 18.47
N GLN A 210 6.20 15.43 18.07
CA GLN A 210 5.47 14.16 18.13
C GLN A 210 5.00 13.75 16.73
N PRO A 211 4.84 12.44 16.46
CA PRO A 211 4.40 11.99 15.16
C PRO A 211 2.91 12.32 14.95
N ALA A 212 2.47 12.28 13.69
CA ALA A 212 1.09 12.59 13.29
C ALA A 212 0.60 14.00 13.69
N GLN A 213 1.48 15.02 13.72
CA GLN A 213 1.07 16.40 14.04
C GLN A 213 0.78 17.28 12.80
N GLY A 214 1.05 16.79 11.58
CA GLY A 214 0.64 17.43 10.31
C GLY A 214 -0.76 17.02 9.86
N GLY A 215 -0.96 16.79 8.56
CA GLY A 215 -2.25 16.35 8.00
C GLY A 215 -2.80 15.02 8.56
N SER A 216 -1.94 14.19 9.15
CA SER A 216 -2.34 12.97 9.88
C SER A 216 -2.80 13.24 11.33
N GLY A 217 -2.84 14.49 11.78
CA GLY A 217 -3.31 14.87 13.11
C GLY A 217 -4.83 14.97 13.25
N VAL A 218 -5.58 14.64 12.20
CA VAL A 218 -7.05 14.61 12.25
C VAL A 218 -7.52 13.63 13.35
N PRO A 219 -8.51 13.98 14.20
CA PRO A 219 -8.81 13.18 15.40
C PRO A 219 -9.33 11.77 15.10
N ALA A 220 -10.08 11.63 14.01
CA ALA A 220 -10.44 10.35 13.41
C ALA A 220 -10.69 10.53 11.91
N ALA A 221 -10.56 9.44 11.16
CA ALA A 221 -10.80 9.39 9.73
C ALA A 221 -11.78 8.26 9.40
N LEU A 222 -12.72 8.57 8.51
CA LEU A 222 -13.61 7.57 7.90
C LEU A 222 -12.93 7.02 6.65
N VAL A 223 -12.87 5.69 6.53
CA VAL A 223 -12.33 4.98 5.37
C VAL A 223 -13.46 4.14 4.79
N ALA A 224 -13.86 4.44 3.56
CA ALA A 224 -15.02 3.86 2.91
C ALA A 224 -14.69 3.33 1.52
N PRO A 225 -15.39 2.28 1.05
CA PRO A 225 -15.35 1.89 -0.36
C PRO A 225 -15.71 3.06 -1.28
N LEU A 226 -14.97 3.18 -2.38
CA LEU A 226 -15.17 4.19 -3.40
C LEU A 226 -15.57 3.51 -4.71
N PRO A 227 -16.83 3.09 -4.90
CA PRO A 227 -17.21 2.44 -6.14
C PRO A 227 -17.34 3.46 -7.27
N SER A 228 -16.92 3.07 -8.47
CA SER A 228 -17.11 3.79 -9.72
C SER A 228 -17.52 2.81 -10.82
N ALA A 229 -18.30 3.29 -11.79
CA ALA A 229 -18.82 2.43 -12.87
C ALA A 229 -17.70 1.87 -13.77
N ASP A 230 -16.59 2.59 -13.89
CA ASP A 230 -15.44 2.27 -14.72
C ASP A 230 -14.32 1.51 -13.98
N ASP A 231 -14.51 1.20 -12.69
CA ASP A 231 -13.48 0.62 -11.80
C ASP A 231 -12.11 1.30 -11.93
N ASN A 232 -12.09 2.63 -12.00
CA ASN A 232 -10.88 3.40 -12.24
C ASN A 232 -9.78 3.15 -11.20
N PRO A 233 -8.52 3.56 -11.47
CA PRO A 233 -7.39 3.30 -10.58
C PRO A 233 -7.59 3.75 -9.12
N ALA A 234 -8.33 4.83 -8.88
CA ALA A 234 -8.61 5.29 -7.52
C ALA A 234 -9.56 4.35 -6.77
N THR A 235 -10.58 3.83 -7.46
CA THR A 235 -11.49 2.79 -6.95
C THR A 235 -10.71 1.52 -6.60
N ARG A 236 -9.91 1.01 -7.55
CA ARG A 236 -9.08 -0.19 -7.37
C ARG A 236 -8.09 -0.05 -6.22
N LEU A 237 -7.37 1.07 -6.14
CA LEU A 237 -6.44 1.34 -5.06
C LEU A 237 -7.14 1.48 -3.70
N THR A 238 -8.34 2.05 -3.66
CA THR A 238 -9.13 2.17 -2.43
C THR A 238 -9.64 0.80 -1.97
N ARG A 239 -10.16 -0.03 -2.88
CA ARG A 239 -10.59 -1.41 -2.59
C ARG A 239 -9.44 -2.24 -2.01
N HIS A 240 -8.29 -2.20 -2.67
CA HIS A 240 -7.08 -2.91 -2.22
C HIS A 240 -6.55 -2.36 -0.88
N GLY A 241 -6.48 -1.03 -0.76
CA GLY A 241 -6.03 -0.34 0.45
C GLY A 241 -6.91 -0.60 1.66
N LEU A 242 -8.24 -0.70 1.47
CA LEU A 242 -9.18 -1.02 2.55
C LEU A 242 -8.99 -2.45 3.07
N ARG A 243 -8.81 -3.43 2.18
CA ARG A 243 -8.49 -4.81 2.58
C ARG A 243 -7.17 -4.86 3.36
N TRP A 244 -6.13 -4.22 2.83
CA TRP A 244 -4.83 -4.10 3.51
C TRP A 244 -4.96 -3.45 4.89
N MET A 245 -5.69 -2.34 4.99
CA MET A 245 -5.88 -1.60 6.23
C MET A 245 -6.59 -2.46 7.28
N ARG A 246 -7.67 -3.16 6.92
CA ARG A 246 -8.39 -4.03 7.86
C ARG A 246 -7.52 -5.15 8.40
N GLN A 247 -6.74 -5.81 7.53
CA GLN A 247 -5.79 -6.83 7.95
C GLN A 247 -4.73 -6.24 8.90
N THR A 248 -4.20 -5.07 8.57
CA THR A 248 -3.19 -4.38 9.37
C THR A 248 -3.74 -4.01 10.76
N LEU A 249 -4.92 -3.40 10.81
CA LEU A 249 -5.57 -3.00 12.07
C LEU A 249 -5.84 -4.21 12.98
N GLN A 250 -6.26 -5.33 12.40
CA GLN A 250 -6.44 -6.57 13.16
C GLN A 250 -5.12 -7.13 13.69
N ALA A 251 -4.08 -7.19 12.87
CA ALA A 251 -2.75 -7.68 13.30
C ALA A 251 -2.12 -6.79 14.39
N LEU A 252 -2.25 -5.47 14.25
CA LEU A 252 -1.81 -4.51 15.27
C LEU A 252 -2.63 -4.64 16.56
N SER A 253 -3.92 -4.98 16.46
CA SER A 253 -4.76 -5.23 17.64
C SER A 253 -4.42 -6.54 18.34
N ALA A 254 -4.17 -7.61 17.56
CA ALA A 254 -3.76 -8.91 18.09
C ALA A 254 -2.40 -8.84 18.82
N SER A 255 -1.53 -7.91 18.42
CA SER A 255 -0.26 -7.62 19.11
C SER A 255 -0.37 -6.57 20.23
N GLY A 256 -1.59 -6.13 20.58
CA GLY A 256 -1.83 -5.16 21.65
C GLY A 256 -1.41 -3.72 21.35
N ARG A 257 -1.02 -3.41 20.11
CA ARG A 257 -0.59 -2.06 19.68
C ARG A 257 -1.75 -1.13 19.34
N LEU A 258 -2.93 -1.69 19.07
CA LEU A 258 -4.17 -0.94 18.86
C LEU A 258 -5.32 -1.56 19.67
N ARG A 259 -6.28 -0.73 20.07
CA ARG A 259 -7.47 -1.14 20.81
C ARG A 259 -8.71 -1.04 19.91
N PRO A 260 -9.30 -2.17 19.49
CA PRO A 260 -10.58 -2.17 18.77
C PRO A 260 -11.68 -1.46 19.56
N GLY A 261 -12.54 -0.72 18.87
CA GLY A 261 -13.60 0.08 19.46
C GLY A 261 -13.12 1.39 20.10
N LEU A 262 -11.80 1.66 20.15
CA LEU A 262 -11.26 2.90 20.72
C LEU A 262 -10.32 3.63 19.75
N ASP A 263 -9.35 2.91 19.20
CA ASP A 263 -8.41 3.43 18.22
C ASP A 263 -8.93 3.24 16.78
N TRP A 264 -9.78 2.24 16.55
CA TRP A 264 -10.44 1.97 15.26
C TRP A 264 -11.64 1.03 15.44
N GLU A 265 -12.53 1.00 14.44
CA GLU A 265 -13.63 0.04 14.38
C GLU A 265 -14.04 -0.26 12.94
N SER A 266 -14.29 -1.55 12.64
CA SER A 266 -14.93 -1.99 11.39
C SER A 266 -16.44 -1.75 11.46
N SER A 267 -16.84 -0.47 11.51
CA SER A 267 -18.21 -0.05 11.78
C SER A 267 -19.18 -0.22 10.62
N GLY A 268 -18.68 -0.48 9.41
CA GLY A 268 -19.40 -0.19 8.18
C GLY A 268 -19.66 1.31 7.99
N VAL A 269 -20.26 1.68 6.86
CA VAL A 269 -20.59 3.08 6.54
C VAL A 269 -21.82 3.15 5.64
N THR A 270 -22.70 4.11 5.90
CA THR A 270 -23.78 4.45 4.97
C THR A 270 -23.27 5.47 3.96
N ARG A 271 -23.29 5.13 2.67
CA ARG A 271 -23.02 6.06 1.59
C ARG A 271 -24.31 6.75 1.15
N VAL A 272 -24.30 8.08 1.13
CA VAL A 272 -25.37 8.93 0.57
C VAL A 272 -24.91 9.41 -0.80
N LEU A 273 -25.69 9.09 -1.84
CA LEU A 273 -25.45 9.56 -3.21
C LEU A 273 -26.01 10.97 -3.42
N GLU A 274 -25.63 11.62 -4.52
CA GLU A 274 -26.17 12.93 -4.89
C GLU A 274 -27.69 12.90 -5.12
N THR A 275 -28.23 11.75 -5.54
CA THR A 275 -29.68 11.51 -5.67
C THR A 275 -30.41 11.42 -4.32
N GLY A 276 -29.67 11.37 -3.21
CA GLY A 276 -30.20 11.13 -1.86
C GLY A 276 -30.33 9.66 -1.47
N GLU A 277 -30.11 8.74 -2.40
CA GLU A 277 -30.11 7.29 -2.13
C GLU A 277 -29.04 6.91 -1.10
N ARG A 278 -29.39 5.94 -0.25
CA ARG A 278 -28.54 5.45 0.83
C ARG A 278 -28.16 4.01 0.63
N HIS A 279 -26.86 3.74 0.61
CA HIS A 279 -26.29 2.42 0.36
C HIS A 279 -25.41 2.01 1.54
N TRP A 280 -25.68 0.84 2.13
CA TRP A 280 -24.82 0.30 3.18
C TRP A 280 -23.54 -0.30 2.59
N GLN A 281 -22.40 0.03 3.19
CA GLN A 281 -21.09 -0.49 2.81
C GLN A 281 -20.44 -1.15 4.03
N PRO A 282 -20.50 -2.49 4.15
CA PRO A 282 -20.04 -3.20 5.35
C PRO A 282 -18.53 -3.12 5.57
N ASP A 283 -17.76 -2.83 4.52
CA ASP A 283 -16.31 -2.76 4.60
C ASP A 283 -15.77 -1.43 5.12
N GLY A 284 -16.64 -0.43 5.30
CA GLY A 284 -16.27 0.84 5.88
C GLY A 284 -15.78 0.71 7.32
N LEU A 285 -14.88 1.62 7.71
CA LEU A 285 -14.33 1.68 9.05
C LEU A 285 -14.00 3.12 9.43
N TRP A 286 -13.89 3.39 10.73
CA TRP A 286 -13.22 4.58 11.23
C TRP A 286 -11.94 4.20 11.97
N LEU A 287 -10.96 5.11 11.97
CA LEU A 287 -9.72 4.94 12.76
C LEU A 287 -9.18 6.29 13.25
N ARG A 288 -8.40 6.27 14.32
CA ARG A 288 -7.61 7.39 14.83
C ARG A 288 -6.21 7.34 14.22
N PRO A 289 -5.87 8.24 13.27
CA PRO A 289 -4.61 8.14 12.54
C PRO A 289 -3.38 8.24 13.43
N ALA A 290 -3.42 9.09 14.46
CA ALA A 290 -2.31 9.21 15.41
C ALA A 290 -2.04 7.90 16.17
N ALA A 291 -3.06 7.10 16.47
CA ALA A 291 -2.88 5.79 17.09
C ALA A 291 -2.22 4.81 16.11
N LEU A 292 -2.68 4.76 14.87
CA LEU A 292 -2.10 3.91 13.81
C LEU A 292 -0.65 4.30 13.51
N VAL A 293 -0.34 5.59 13.38
CA VAL A 293 1.02 6.09 13.19
C VAL A 293 1.94 5.65 14.33
N ARG A 294 1.51 5.81 15.58
CA ARG A 294 2.29 5.33 16.74
C ARG A 294 2.48 3.82 16.72
N ALA A 295 1.45 3.06 16.37
CA ALA A 295 1.51 1.60 16.31
C ALA A 295 2.50 1.09 15.25
N TRP A 296 2.58 1.74 14.09
CA TRP A 296 3.59 1.44 13.06
C TRP A 296 5.00 1.86 13.47
N LEU A 297 5.16 3.00 14.13
CA LEU A 297 6.47 3.45 14.63
C LEU A 297 6.96 2.63 15.84
N ALA A 298 6.07 1.91 16.53
CA ALA A 298 6.39 1.03 17.65
C ALA A 298 7.03 -0.29 17.18
N HIS A 299 8.24 -0.19 16.65
CA HIS A 299 9.06 -1.31 16.20
C HIS A 299 10.52 -1.10 16.62
N GLN A 300 11.20 -2.16 17.07
CA GLN A 300 12.56 -2.07 17.64
C GLN A 300 13.63 -1.50 16.68
N HIS A 301 13.43 -1.65 15.37
CA HIS A 301 14.33 -1.09 14.34
C HIS A 301 13.95 0.32 13.88
N ILE A 302 12.96 0.97 14.51
CA ILE A 302 12.53 2.32 14.15
C ILE A 302 12.88 3.29 15.29
N GLY A 303 13.70 4.29 14.98
CA GLY A 303 13.96 5.44 15.85
C GLY A 303 13.26 6.69 15.35
N LEU A 304 12.41 7.31 16.18
CA LEU A 304 11.81 8.62 15.87
C LEU A 304 12.68 9.76 16.41
N ARG A 305 12.96 10.75 15.57
CA ARG A 305 13.59 12.04 15.90
C ARG A 305 12.62 13.17 15.54
N GLY A 306 11.67 13.43 16.43
CA GLY A 306 10.77 14.59 16.35
C GLY A 306 11.48 15.88 16.74
N GLY A 307 10.93 17.03 16.31
CA GLY A 307 11.55 18.35 16.55
C GLY A 307 12.85 18.55 15.79
N CYS A 308 13.06 17.77 14.72
CA CYS A 308 14.30 17.67 13.97
C CYS A 308 14.02 17.96 12.49
N PRO A 309 13.82 19.23 12.11
CA PRO A 309 13.57 19.60 10.73
C PRO A 309 14.78 19.28 9.87
N VAL A 310 14.56 18.49 8.82
CA VAL A 310 15.55 18.22 7.79
C VAL A 310 15.44 19.31 6.73
N ALA A 311 16.50 20.11 6.59
CA ALA A 311 16.55 21.20 5.64
C ALA A 311 17.27 20.83 4.34
N ARG A 312 18.18 19.84 4.40
CA ARG A 312 18.96 19.41 3.24
C ARG A 312 19.24 17.91 3.27
N ILE A 313 19.26 17.32 2.08
CA ILE A 313 19.82 15.98 1.85
C ILE A 313 20.90 16.09 0.78
N GLN A 314 22.00 15.37 0.93
CA GLN A 314 23.10 15.37 -0.04
C GLN A 314 23.65 13.97 -0.23
N ARG A 315 24.06 13.62 -1.46
CA ARG A 315 24.72 12.35 -1.72
C ARG A 315 26.24 12.50 -1.59
N HIS A 316 26.83 11.73 -0.68
CA HIS A 316 28.28 11.65 -0.43
C HIS A 316 28.73 10.20 -0.66
N GLY A 317 29.16 9.90 -1.88
CA GLY A 317 29.50 8.54 -2.30
C GLY A 317 28.30 7.59 -2.23
N ALA A 318 28.42 6.53 -1.41
CA ALA A 318 27.36 5.54 -1.22
C ALA A 318 26.28 5.96 -0.20
N LEU A 319 26.47 7.06 0.52
CA LEU A 319 25.60 7.48 1.62
C LEU A 319 24.92 8.80 1.32
N TRP A 320 23.70 8.93 1.80
CA TRP A 320 23.01 10.20 1.95
C TRP A 320 23.38 10.82 3.30
N HIS A 321 23.71 12.10 3.28
CA HIS A 321 23.77 12.95 4.45
C HIS A 321 22.43 13.66 4.60
N VAL A 322 21.86 13.58 5.80
CA VAL A 322 20.64 14.29 6.19
C VAL A 322 21.07 15.41 7.13
N GLU A 323 20.75 16.66 6.79
CA GLU A 323 21.30 17.85 7.44
C GLU A 323 20.19 18.82 7.88
N ASP A 324 20.46 19.57 8.96
CA ASP A 324 19.63 20.69 9.38
C ASP A 324 19.92 21.97 8.58
N ALA A 325 19.23 23.06 8.90
CA ALA A 325 19.38 24.35 8.21
C ALA A 325 20.77 24.99 8.38
N ASN A 326 21.52 24.60 9.41
CA ASN A 326 22.87 25.10 9.67
C ASN A 326 23.95 24.23 9.00
N GLY A 327 23.55 23.20 8.24
CA GLY A 327 24.47 22.23 7.64
C GLY A 327 25.03 21.22 8.63
N ARG A 328 24.44 21.10 9.83
CA ARG A 328 24.85 20.06 10.79
C ARG A 328 24.29 18.72 10.35
N LEU A 329 25.16 17.72 10.31
CA LEU A 329 24.81 16.34 10.01
C LEU A 329 23.89 15.77 11.11
N LEU A 330 22.68 15.36 10.71
CA LEU A 330 21.70 14.69 11.55
C LEU A 330 21.86 13.17 11.48
N ALA A 331 22.03 12.61 10.27
CA ALA A 331 22.29 11.20 10.05
C ALA A 331 22.93 10.91 8.70
N GLN A 332 23.48 9.70 8.58
CA GLN A 332 23.91 9.12 7.32
C GLN A 332 23.11 7.84 7.05
N ALA A 333 22.66 7.66 5.80
CA ALA A 333 21.87 6.50 5.42
C ALA A 333 22.15 6.04 3.98
N GLU A 334 22.10 4.75 3.72
CA GLU A 334 22.19 4.19 2.36
C GLU A 334 20.95 4.56 1.53
N LEU A 335 19.79 4.65 2.19
CA LEU A 335 18.48 4.90 1.59
C LEU A 335 17.77 6.10 2.25
N VAL A 336 17.12 6.94 1.44
CA VAL A 336 16.26 8.04 1.89
C VAL A 336 14.85 7.88 1.31
N LEU A 337 13.84 7.97 2.18
CA LEU A 337 12.43 7.90 1.84
C LEU A 337 11.73 9.22 2.22
N LEU A 338 11.11 9.88 1.25
CA LEU A 338 10.40 11.14 1.45
C LEU A 338 8.90 10.89 1.66
N ALA A 339 8.37 11.36 2.79
CA ALA A 339 6.94 11.37 3.13
C ALA A 339 6.52 12.66 3.86
N ASN A 340 7.31 13.73 3.71
CA ASN A 340 7.08 15.04 4.30
C ASN A 340 6.17 15.91 3.43
N GLY A 341 5.04 15.36 2.98
CA GLY A 341 3.96 16.17 2.39
C GLY A 341 4.39 17.05 1.20
N LEU A 342 4.15 18.35 1.31
CA LEU A 342 4.46 19.37 0.29
C LEU A 342 5.89 19.89 0.44
N GLU A 343 6.43 19.79 1.65
CA GLU A 343 7.76 20.21 2.06
C GLU A 343 8.85 19.39 1.34
N CYS A 344 8.49 18.26 0.74
CA CYS A 344 9.38 17.53 -0.17
C CYS A 344 9.84 18.40 -1.35
N ARG A 345 9.05 19.38 -1.79
CA ARG A 345 9.41 20.30 -2.89
C ARG A 345 10.60 21.17 -2.53
N GLU A 346 10.62 21.70 -1.31
CA GLU A 346 11.72 22.51 -0.81
C GLU A 346 12.96 21.66 -0.58
N LEU A 347 12.80 20.48 0.02
CA LEU A 347 13.94 19.59 0.22
C LEU A 347 14.58 19.15 -1.10
N LEU A 348 13.76 18.86 -2.13
CA LEU A 348 14.24 18.46 -3.45
C LEU A 348 14.84 19.61 -4.27
N SER A 349 14.51 20.86 -3.99
CA SER A 349 15.14 22.01 -4.66
C SER A 349 16.61 22.19 -4.26
N THR A 350 17.03 21.57 -3.14
CA THR A 350 18.43 21.55 -2.70
C THR A 350 19.29 20.51 -3.43
N LEU A 351 18.66 19.64 -4.23
CA LEU A 351 19.33 18.61 -5.01
C LEU A 351 19.38 18.99 -6.50
N ASP A 352 20.45 18.58 -7.18
CA ASP A 352 20.48 18.52 -8.64
C ASP A 352 19.72 17.28 -9.13
N VAL A 353 18.40 17.32 -9.03
CA VAL A 353 17.50 16.26 -9.51
C VAL A 353 17.13 16.47 -10.98
N GLU A 354 17.01 15.38 -11.73
CA GLU A 354 16.51 15.43 -13.11
C GLU A 354 15.19 16.22 -13.21
N ALA A 355 15.05 16.99 -14.28
CA ALA A 355 13.86 17.82 -14.54
C ALA A 355 12.53 17.06 -14.43
N ARG A 356 12.52 15.74 -14.71
CA ARG A 356 11.33 14.90 -14.61
C ARG A 356 10.91 14.61 -13.16
N ALA A 357 11.87 14.35 -12.27
CA ALA A 357 11.61 14.15 -10.84
C ALA A 357 11.05 15.44 -10.22
N ALA A 358 11.67 16.58 -10.55
CA ALA A 358 11.21 17.91 -10.15
C ALA A 358 9.79 18.21 -10.67
N SER A 359 9.48 17.82 -11.90
CA SER A 359 8.18 18.04 -12.54
C SER A 359 7.01 17.31 -11.86
N ALA A 360 7.24 16.10 -11.32
CA ALA A 360 6.20 15.34 -10.63
C ALA A 360 5.80 15.99 -9.30
N VAL A 361 6.77 16.43 -8.50
CA VAL A 361 6.54 17.08 -7.20
C VAL A 361 6.12 18.54 -7.33
N ALA A 362 6.49 19.23 -8.42
CA ALA A 362 6.14 20.63 -8.66
C ALA A 362 4.62 20.88 -8.72
N MET A 363 3.85 19.87 -9.12
CA MET A 363 2.39 19.94 -9.24
C MET A 363 1.65 19.54 -7.97
N LEU A 364 2.37 19.21 -6.89
CA LEU A 364 1.77 19.01 -5.58
C LEU A 364 1.24 20.34 -5.06
N HIS A 365 -0.02 20.33 -4.61
CA HIS A 365 -0.69 21.50 -4.06
C HIS A 365 -1.35 21.17 -2.71
N ALA A 366 -1.65 22.23 -1.98
CA ALA A 366 -2.35 22.15 -0.71
C ALA A 366 -3.86 22.02 -0.94
N ALA A 367 -4.49 21.13 -0.17
CA ALA A 367 -5.93 21.19 0.10
C ALA A 367 -6.14 21.28 1.61
N TYR A 368 -6.78 22.36 2.03
CA TYR A 368 -7.12 22.62 3.43
C TYR A 368 -8.50 22.07 3.73
N GLY A 369 -8.71 21.57 4.94
CA GLY A 369 -10.06 21.22 5.39
C GLY A 369 -10.19 21.28 6.91
N THR A 370 -11.42 21.48 7.34
CA THR A 370 -11.81 21.59 8.74
C THR A 370 -12.64 20.39 9.15
N VAL A 371 -12.42 19.89 10.36
CA VAL A 371 -13.31 18.93 11.00
C VAL A 371 -14.02 19.67 12.11
N SER A 372 -15.35 19.70 12.03
CA SER A 372 -16.23 20.20 13.08
C SER A 372 -16.45 19.09 14.11
N ILE A 373 -16.31 19.42 15.39
CA ILE A 373 -16.35 18.44 16.48
C ILE A 373 -17.33 18.94 17.54
N GLY A 374 -18.17 18.04 18.04
CA GLY A 374 -19.02 18.31 19.20
C GLY A 374 -19.23 17.06 20.05
N ARG A 375 -19.88 17.22 21.20
CA ARG A 375 -20.21 16.11 22.10
C ARG A 375 -21.35 15.29 21.51
N ALA A 376 -21.19 13.98 21.52
CA ALA A 376 -22.18 13.03 21.01
C ALA A 376 -23.46 13.02 21.87
N ASP A 377 -23.31 13.14 23.20
CA ASP A 377 -24.43 13.04 24.14
C ASP A 377 -25.40 14.22 24.04
N ASP A 378 -24.92 15.37 23.55
CA ASP A 378 -25.70 16.60 23.43
C ASP A 378 -26.60 16.60 22.18
N VAL A 379 -26.52 15.56 21.34
CA VAL A 379 -27.16 15.51 20.03
C VAL A 379 -28.07 14.30 19.90
N ALA A 380 -29.37 14.58 19.69
CA ALA A 380 -30.39 13.59 19.35
C ALA A 380 -30.39 13.23 17.85
N ASN A 381 -31.11 12.15 17.48
CA ASN A 381 -31.31 11.70 16.09
C ASN A 381 -30.01 11.44 15.31
N ARG A 382 -28.95 11.02 15.99
CA ARG A 382 -27.69 10.65 15.33
C ARG A 382 -27.87 9.33 14.57
N PRO A 383 -27.28 9.19 13.36
CA PRO A 383 -27.18 7.91 12.69
C PRO A 383 -26.45 6.86 13.55
N ALA A 384 -26.87 5.60 13.47
CA ALA A 384 -26.24 4.51 14.21
C ALA A 384 -24.83 4.17 13.69
N ALA A 385 -24.55 4.43 12.41
CA ALA A 385 -23.28 4.16 11.76
C ALA A 385 -22.72 5.43 11.09
N PRO A 386 -21.40 5.49 10.82
CA PRO A 386 -20.82 6.58 10.04
C PRO A 386 -21.50 6.78 8.69
N VAL A 387 -21.52 8.02 8.22
CA VAL A 387 -22.13 8.40 6.95
C VAL A 387 -21.10 9.08 6.05
N ASN A 388 -21.03 8.65 4.79
CA ASN A 388 -20.16 9.23 3.76
C ASN A 388 -21.00 9.73 2.58
N GLY A 389 -20.56 10.78 1.88
CA GLY A 389 -21.29 11.38 0.76
C GLY A 389 -20.71 12.73 0.39
N ALA A 390 -21.52 13.79 0.49
CA ALA A 390 -21.07 15.19 0.36
C ALA A 390 -20.05 15.65 1.42
N GLY A 391 -19.75 14.77 2.38
CA GLY A 391 -18.76 14.88 3.43
C GLY A 391 -18.69 13.55 4.19
N SER A 392 -18.01 13.55 5.33
CA SER A 392 -17.92 12.39 6.22
C SER A 392 -18.37 12.76 7.62
N LEU A 393 -19.31 11.98 8.16
CA LEU A 393 -19.83 12.08 9.52
C LEU A 393 -19.47 10.81 10.29
N ILE A 394 -18.78 10.97 11.42
CA ILE A 394 -18.64 9.93 12.44
C ILE A 394 -19.54 10.34 13.60
N PRO A 395 -20.70 9.69 13.81
CA PRO A 395 -21.71 10.15 14.76
C PRO A 395 -21.37 9.83 16.21
N ASN A 396 -20.49 8.85 16.44
CA ASN A 396 -20.13 8.39 17.78
C ASN A 396 -18.68 7.89 17.81
N LEU A 397 -17.75 8.81 18.05
CA LEU A 397 -16.34 8.51 18.30
C LEU A 397 -16.11 8.43 19.82
N PRO A 398 -15.71 7.29 20.38
CA PRO A 398 -15.55 7.12 21.82
C PRO A 398 -14.40 7.97 22.37
N GLY A 399 -14.55 8.52 23.58
CA GLY A 399 -13.48 9.24 24.26
C GLY A 399 -12.27 8.35 24.56
N GLN A 400 -11.05 8.90 24.57
CA GLN A 400 -9.84 8.10 24.77
C GLN A 400 -9.64 7.61 26.22
N THR A 401 -10.34 8.23 27.16
CA THR A 401 -10.37 7.90 28.59
C THR A 401 -11.82 7.86 29.06
N ALA A 402 -12.08 7.23 30.22
CA ALA A 402 -13.44 7.12 30.78
C ALA A 402 -14.11 8.48 31.03
N ASP A 403 -13.31 9.51 31.36
CA ASP A 403 -13.80 10.87 31.63
C ASP A 403 -14.02 11.70 30.35
N GLN A 404 -13.54 11.23 29.20
CA GLN A 404 -13.74 11.92 27.93
C GLN A 404 -15.08 11.49 27.31
N PRO A 405 -16.00 12.44 27.03
CA PRO A 405 -17.25 12.12 26.38
C PRO A 405 -17.03 11.59 24.96
N ALA A 406 -17.98 10.81 24.46
CA ALA A 406 -18.03 10.51 23.04
C ALA A 406 -18.26 11.80 22.22
N GLN A 407 -17.76 11.81 20.98
CA GLN A 407 -17.79 12.97 20.10
C GLN A 407 -18.46 12.61 18.76
N TRP A 408 -19.12 13.57 18.14
CA TRP A 408 -19.43 13.50 16.71
C TRP A 408 -18.40 14.34 15.95
N LEU A 409 -18.03 13.88 14.75
CA LEU A 409 -17.09 14.56 13.86
C LEU A 409 -17.72 14.72 12.48
N LEU A 410 -17.63 15.91 11.92
CA LEU A 410 -18.10 16.22 10.58
C LEU A 410 -16.99 16.90 9.77
N ALA A 411 -16.62 16.28 8.66
CA ALA A 411 -15.59 16.78 7.76
C ALA A 411 -16.13 16.81 6.33
N ALA A 412 -16.38 18.00 5.79
CA ALA A 412 -17.04 18.14 4.50
C ALA A 412 -16.52 19.30 3.64
N ASP A 413 -15.66 20.17 4.21
CA ASP A 413 -14.98 21.23 3.47
C ASP A 413 -13.59 20.81 2.97
N PHE A 414 -13.35 21.11 1.68
CA PHE A 414 -12.01 21.15 1.10
C PHE A 414 -11.87 22.44 0.30
N SER A 415 -10.79 23.15 0.55
CA SER A 415 -10.53 24.46 -0.04
C SER A 415 -9.07 24.59 -0.48
N ALA A 416 -8.83 25.41 -1.49
CA ALA A 416 -7.48 25.71 -1.96
C ALA A 416 -6.70 26.61 -0.99
N GLN A 417 -7.41 27.32 -0.12
CA GLN A 417 -6.88 28.22 0.91
C GLN A 417 -7.59 27.95 2.24
N PRO A 418 -6.92 28.08 3.38
CA PRO A 418 -7.56 27.87 4.68
C PRO A 418 -8.73 28.82 4.87
N LEU A 419 -9.89 28.29 5.26
CA LEU A 419 -11.07 29.08 5.57
C LEU A 419 -11.08 29.50 7.05
N PRO A 420 -11.63 30.69 7.38
CA PRO A 420 -11.96 31.03 8.76
C PRO A 420 -12.85 29.95 9.39
N VAL A 421 -12.56 29.57 10.62
CA VAL A 421 -13.24 28.45 11.32
C VAL A 421 -14.77 28.57 11.30
N ALA A 422 -15.31 29.78 11.54
CA ALA A 422 -16.75 30.01 11.51
C ALA A 422 -17.38 29.73 10.13
N GLN A 423 -16.71 30.11 9.04
CA GLN A 423 -17.18 29.82 7.67
C GLN A 423 -17.10 28.32 7.38
N ALA A 424 -16.04 27.65 7.83
CA ALA A 424 -15.88 26.22 7.66
C ALA A 424 -16.94 25.42 8.45
N HIS A 425 -17.25 25.84 9.69
CA HIS A 425 -18.35 25.28 10.46
C HIS A 425 -19.68 25.45 9.73
N ALA A 426 -20.01 26.66 9.27
CA ALA A 426 -21.26 26.89 8.52
C ALA A 426 -21.36 25.99 7.28
N ALA A 427 -20.28 25.86 6.50
CA ALA A 427 -20.22 25.01 5.32
C ALA A 427 -20.37 23.51 5.64
N ASN A 428 -19.79 23.05 6.76
CA ASN A 428 -19.94 21.69 7.26
C ASN A 428 -21.39 21.46 7.73
N MET A 429 -21.96 22.35 8.53
CA MET A 429 -23.33 22.25 9.05
C MET A 429 -24.39 22.23 7.94
N GLN A 430 -24.17 22.97 6.85
CA GLN A 430 -25.04 22.89 5.67
C GLN A 430 -25.08 21.46 5.08
N ARG A 431 -23.94 20.75 5.07
CA ARG A 431 -23.82 19.37 4.56
C ARG A 431 -24.29 18.33 5.56
N LEU A 432 -24.33 18.65 6.86
CA LEU A 432 -24.88 17.76 7.88
C LEU A 432 -26.31 17.35 7.53
N GLN A 433 -27.14 18.28 7.05
CA GLN A 433 -28.54 18.00 6.71
C GLN A 433 -28.69 16.99 5.57
N THR A 434 -27.75 16.93 4.63
CA THR A 434 -27.73 15.89 3.58
C THR A 434 -27.29 14.53 4.15
N LEU A 435 -26.27 14.53 5.01
CA LEU A 435 -25.70 13.29 5.56
C LEU A 435 -26.64 12.65 6.61
N ALA A 436 -27.16 13.45 7.52
CA ALA A 436 -28.01 13.04 8.65
C ALA A 436 -29.21 14.00 8.83
N PRO A 437 -30.26 13.88 8.00
CA PRO A 437 -31.48 14.65 8.14
C PRO A 437 -32.07 14.51 9.56
N GLY A 438 -32.38 15.64 10.19
CA GLY A 438 -32.95 15.68 11.55
C GLY A 438 -31.93 15.62 12.70
N MET A 439 -30.63 15.47 12.39
CA MET A 439 -29.55 15.69 13.35
C MET A 439 -29.29 17.21 13.45
N HIS A 440 -29.52 17.76 14.65
CA HIS A 440 -29.22 19.16 14.98
C HIS A 440 -28.04 19.19 15.94
N ALA A 441 -26.94 19.79 15.52
CA ALA A 441 -25.69 19.81 16.27
C ALA A 441 -25.03 21.17 16.14
N GLU A 442 -24.29 21.59 17.16
CA GLU A 442 -23.46 22.80 17.13
C GLU A 442 -22.02 22.42 17.47
N PRO A 443 -21.02 22.79 16.66
CA PRO A 443 -19.63 22.44 16.92
C PRO A 443 -19.11 23.20 18.15
N SER A 444 -18.44 22.49 19.05
CA SER A 444 -17.76 23.06 20.21
C SER A 444 -16.24 23.08 20.07
N ALA A 445 -15.70 22.36 19.09
CA ALA A 445 -14.29 22.32 18.77
C ALA A 445 -14.07 22.08 17.26
N HIS A 446 -12.81 22.20 16.84
CA HIS A 446 -12.42 21.92 15.46
C HIS A 446 -11.01 21.34 15.37
N TRP A 447 -10.73 20.73 14.23
CA TRP A 447 -9.39 20.51 13.73
C TRP A 447 -9.26 21.15 12.36
N GLN A 448 -8.16 21.83 12.08
CA GLN A 448 -7.83 22.31 10.74
C GLN A 448 -6.48 21.73 10.32
N GLY A 449 -6.38 21.33 9.06
CA GLY A 449 -5.13 20.82 8.55
C GLY A 449 -5.00 20.86 7.04
N GLN A 450 -3.76 20.68 6.61
CA GLN A 450 -3.34 20.72 5.23
C GLN A 450 -3.07 19.31 4.72
N ARG A 451 -3.48 19.06 3.47
CA ARG A 451 -3.23 17.82 2.74
C ARG A 451 -2.35 18.10 1.53
N CYS A 452 -1.45 17.18 1.23
CA CYS A 452 -0.66 17.19 0.01
C CYS A 452 -1.42 16.42 -1.08
N VAL A 453 -1.75 17.10 -2.17
CA VAL A 453 -2.56 16.58 -3.27
C VAL A 453 -1.78 16.65 -4.57
N SER A 454 -1.76 15.55 -5.33
CA SER A 454 -1.25 15.51 -6.70
C SER A 454 -2.27 16.04 -7.71
N HIS A 455 -1.79 16.44 -8.89
CA HIS A 455 -2.67 17.01 -9.93
C HIS A 455 -3.79 16.07 -10.38
N ASP A 456 -3.55 14.75 -10.38
CA ASP A 456 -4.49 13.71 -10.78
C ASP A 456 -5.18 13.04 -9.59
N ARG A 457 -4.89 13.50 -8.36
CA ARG A 457 -5.39 12.96 -7.10
C ARG A 457 -5.00 11.49 -6.84
N MET A 458 -4.03 10.94 -7.58
CA MET A 458 -3.39 9.65 -7.30
C MET A 458 -2.06 9.89 -6.56
N PRO A 459 -1.67 9.04 -5.58
CA PRO A 459 -0.43 9.26 -4.85
C PRO A 459 0.80 9.13 -5.76
N LEU A 460 1.91 9.76 -5.37
CA LEU A 460 3.22 9.60 -6.01
C LEU A 460 4.04 8.62 -5.16
N VAL A 461 4.35 7.45 -5.72
CA VAL A 461 4.99 6.33 -5.03
C VAL A 461 6.08 5.73 -5.90
N GLY A 462 7.34 5.80 -5.48
CA GLY A 462 8.44 5.20 -6.23
C GLY A 462 9.75 5.97 -6.15
N PRO A 463 10.75 5.56 -6.94
CA PRO A 463 12.05 6.22 -6.96
C PRO A 463 11.94 7.57 -7.65
N LEU A 464 12.68 8.57 -7.15
CA LEU A 464 12.72 9.88 -7.81
C LEU A 464 13.56 9.89 -9.08
N LEU A 465 14.61 9.05 -9.13
CA LEU A 465 15.45 8.85 -10.31
C LEU A 465 15.30 7.41 -10.81
N ALA A 466 15.10 7.21 -12.11
CA ALA A 466 14.97 5.88 -12.70
C ALA A 466 16.34 5.20 -12.81
N ALA A 467 16.76 4.56 -11.72
CA ALA A 467 17.95 3.74 -11.68
C ALA A 467 17.64 2.40 -10.99
N PRO A 468 18.23 1.28 -11.43
CA PRO A 468 18.09 -0.01 -10.75
C PRO A 468 18.52 0.03 -9.27
N ASP A 469 19.46 0.91 -8.93
CA ASP A 469 20.05 1.16 -7.62
C ASP A 469 19.52 2.46 -6.98
N ALA A 470 18.29 2.87 -7.31
CA ALA A 470 17.72 4.09 -6.76
C ALA A 470 17.70 4.06 -5.21
N THR A 471 18.29 5.06 -4.59
CA THR A 471 18.39 5.20 -3.13
C THR A 471 17.62 6.41 -2.58
N LEU A 472 16.85 7.08 -3.42
CA LEU A 472 15.96 8.19 -3.04
C LEU A 472 14.56 7.93 -3.58
N TRP A 473 13.60 7.76 -2.67
CA TRP A 473 12.23 7.39 -2.99
C TRP A 473 11.23 8.35 -2.36
N LEU A 474 10.02 8.35 -2.91
CA LEU A 474 8.92 9.22 -2.51
C LEU A 474 7.65 8.41 -2.28
N CYS A 475 6.90 8.79 -1.24
CA CYS A 475 5.53 8.34 -1.00
C CYS A 475 4.70 9.53 -0.45
N THR A 476 4.11 10.32 -1.35
CA THR A 476 3.35 11.54 -1.00
C THR A 476 2.12 11.74 -1.91
N GLY A 477 1.42 12.87 -1.80
CA GLY A 477 0.30 13.21 -2.68
C GLY A 477 -0.98 12.41 -2.42
N MET A 478 -1.13 11.90 -1.19
CA MET A 478 -2.24 11.02 -0.79
C MET A 478 -3.62 11.70 -0.77
N GLY A 479 -3.66 13.04 -0.77
CA GLY A 479 -4.87 13.83 -0.63
C GLY A 479 -5.73 13.41 0.56
N ALA A 480 -7.04 13.26 0.34
CA ALA A 480 -8.01 12.90 1.38
C ALA A 480 -8.08 11.40 1.67
N ARG A 481 -7.32 10.56 0.95
CA ARG A 481 -7.44 9.08 1.00
C ARG A 481 -6.21 8.38 1.56
N GLY A 482 -5.32 9.13 2.23
CA GLY A 482 -4.09 8.58 2.80
C GLY A 482 -4.31 7.41 3.76
N MET A 483 -5.44 7.37 4.48
CA MET A 483 -5.75 6.23 5.37
C MET A 483 -6.03 4.94 4.60
N ALA A 484 -6.58 5.00 3.39
CA ALA A 484 -6.75 3.81 2.56
C ALA A 484 -5.44 3.45 1.85
N TRP A 485 -4.67 4.45 1.39
CA TRP A 485 -3.60 4.22 0.43
C TRP A 485 -2.21 4.08 1.03
N ALA A 486 -1.90 4.73 2.14
CA ALA A 486 -0.53 4.85 2.66
C ALA A 486 0.13 3.50 2.93
N GLY A 487 -0.57 2.58 3.61
CA GLY A 487 -0.05 1.25 3.93
C GLY A 487 0.31 0.45 2.69
N VAL A 488 -0.58 0.43 1.70
CA VAL A 488 -0.37 -0.38 0.50
C VAL A 488 0.64 0.24 -0.48
N CYS A 489 0.74 1.57 -0.49
CA CYS A 489 1.79 2.28 -1.22
C CYS A 489 3.17 2.05 -0.58
N ALA A 490 3.25 2.05 0.75
CA ALA A 490 4.48 1.72 1.47
C ALA A 490 4.92 0.27 1.19
N GLU A 491 3.99 -0.68 1.15
CA GLU A 491 4.31 -2.06 0.77
C GLU A 491 4.77 -2.20 -0.67
N LEU A 492 4.16 -1.49 -1.62
CA LEU A 492 4.63 -1.47 -3.01
C LEU A 492 6.07 -0.96 -3.07
N LEU A 493 6.35 0.16 -2.39
CA LEU A 493 7.68 0.75 -2.33
C LEU A 493 8.70 -0.23 -1.71
N ALA A 494 8.39 -0.81 -0.56
CA ALA A 494 9.28 -1.75 0.13
C ALA A 494 9.51 -3.04 -0.69
N SER A 495 8.47 -3.52 -1.38
CA SER A 495 8.59 -4.67 -2.30
C SER A 495 9.51 -4.36 -3.47
N ARG A 496 9.42 -3.16 -4.05
CA ARG A 496 10.31 -2.73 -5.13
C ARG A 496 11.76 -2.61 -4.68
N ILE A 497 12.01 -2.09 -3.47
CA ILE A 497 13.35 -1.97 -2.90
C ILE A 497 13.96 -3.34 -2.57
N GLY A 498 13.15 -4.26 -2.04
CA GLY A 498 13.59 -5.62 -1.69
C GLY A 498 13.59 -6.62 -2.85
N SER A 499 13.22 -6.17 -4.06
CA SER A 499 13.02 -7.01 -5.25
C SER A 499 12.07 -8.20 -4.99
N GLU A 500 11.00 -7.92 -4.26
CA GLU A 500 9.93 -8.85 -3.93
C GLU A 500 8.79 -8.76 -4.96
N PRO A 501 7.89 -9.76 -5.03
CA PRO A 501 6.66 -9.62 -5.80
C PRO A 501 5.92 -8.33 -5.44
N TRP A 502 5.29 -7.67 -6.40
CA TRP A 502 4.49 -6.48 -6.09
C TRP A 502 3.19 -6.88 -5.40
N PRO A 503 2.71 -6.11 -4.40
CA PRO A 503 1.48 -6.42 -3.69
C PRO A 503 0.22 -6.04 -4.48
N MET A 504 0.35 -5.55 -5.71
CA MET A 504 -0.74 -5.14 -6.59
C MET A 504 -0.36 -5.34 -8.06
N ALA A 505 -1.36 -5.28 -8.95
CA ALA A 505 -1.16 -5.36 -10.38
C ALA A 505 -0.29 -4.20 -10.93
N ARG A 506 0.52 -4.50 -11.95
CA ARG A 506 1.49 -3.60 -12.60
C ARG A 506 0.83 -2.36 -13.19
N ASP A 507 -0.35 -2.51 -13.78
CA ASP A 507 -1.11 -1.39 -14.34
C ASP A 507 -1.54 -0.40 -13.25
N LEU A 508 -2.04 -0.90 -12.11
CA LEU A 508 -2.37 -0.07 -10.95
C LEU A 508 -1.12 0.58 -10.34
N ALA A 509 -0.02 -0.18 -10.20
CA ALA A 509 1.25 0.35 -9.72
C ALA A 509 1.79 1.49 -10.61
N ARG A 510 1.59 1.41 -11.93
CA ARG A 510 1.94 2.50 -12.87
C ARG A 510 1.11 3.76 -12.68
N CYS A 511 -0.13 3.64 -12.20
CA CYS A 511 -0.99 4.79 -11.89
C CYS A 511 -0.51 5.55 -10.65
N VAL A 512 0.24 4.92 -9.75
CA VAL A 512 0.81 5.58 -8.57
C VAL A 512 2.30 5.91 -8.71
N ASP A 513 2.96 5.40 -9.75
CA ASP A 513 4.40 5.58 -9.92
C ASP A 513 4.79 7.07 -9.90
N SER A 514 5.83 7.41 -9.13
CA SER A 514 6.35 8.78 -8.98
C SER A 514 6.80 9.40 -10.31
N GLN A 515 7.10 8.57 -11.32
CA GLN A 515 7.56 8.99 -12.64
C GLN A 515 6.52 8.79 -13.74
N ARG A 516 5.26 8.48 -13.39
CA ARG A 516 4.19 8.26 -14.38
C ARG A 516 4.08 9.44 -15.34
N ARG A 517 3.83 9.16 -16.63
CA ARG A 517 3.67 10.21 -17.65
C ARG A 517 2.31 10.89 -17.47
N ARG A 518 2.30 12.23 -17.57
CA ARG A 518 1.09 13.07 -17.51
C ARG A 518 -0.05 12.62 -18.44
N ALA A 519 0.28 11.95 -19.56
CA ALA A 519 -0.67 11.50 -20.57
C ALA A 519 -1.48 10.23 -20.22
N PHE A 520 -1.18 9.54 -19.11
CA PHE A 520 -1.91 8.31 -18.72
C PHE A 520 -3.37 8.53 -18.29
N ILE A 521 -3.86 9.78 -18.26
CA ILE A 521 -5.19 10.13 -17.75
C ILE A 521 -5.90 11.12 -18.68
N ARG A 522 -5.67 11.01 -20.00
CA ARG A 522 -6.56 11.57 -21.01
C ARG A 522 -7.27 10.42 -21.70
N ASN A 523 -8.30 9.87 -21.06
CA ASN A 523 -9.39 9.10 -21.67
C ASN A 523 -10.43 8.76 -20.59
N SER A 524 -10.95 9.79 -19.91
CA SER A 524 -12.15 9.69 -19.05
C SER A 524 -12.70 11.13 -18.89
N ALA A 525 -13.20 11.68 -19.99
CA ALA A 525 -14.08 12.85 -19.97
C ALA A 525 -15.48 12.36 -20.35
#